data_AF-A0A967CNN0-F1
#
_entry.id   AF-A0A967CNN0-F1
#
_cell.length_a   1.000
_cell.length_b   1.000
_cell.length_c   1.000
_cell.angle_alpha   90.00
_cell.angle_beta   90.00
_cell.angle_gamma   90.00
#
_symmetry.space_group_name_H-M   'P 1'
#
loop_
_entity.id
_entity.type
_entity.pdbx_description
1 polymer ?
#
loop_
_entity_poly.entity_id
_entity_poly.type
_entity_poly.pdbx_seq_one_letter_code
_entity_poly.pdbx_strand_id
1 'polypeptide(L)'
;MKRKYNLTKFLSVIGGNPLRGCVDISGSKNASLPALAASILTDEKVTLSNIPDLEDVSIFLKLLASLGKKISIDAKNCISIEGSLSSVIAPYEYVSAMRASILVLGPLLTKYHKAIVSLPGGCKIGLRPVDLHIKALRQMGADISQDKGNIEGQCESLNGSDLSVKIGKVNFFKLRIEHMQIE
;
A
#
# COMPACT_ATOMS: atom_id res chain seq x y z
N MET A 1 29.23 28.01 -1.47
CA MET A 1 28.64 27.00 -0.56
C MET A 1 28.50 25.66 -1.28
N LYS A 2 29.39 24.70 -1.04
CA LYS A 2 29.28 23.34 -1.59
C LYS A 2 28.17 22.59 -0.83
N ARG A 3 27.13 22.14 -1.54
CA ARG A 3 26.09 21.26 -0.97
C ARG A 3 26.74 19.98 -0.48
N LYS A 4 26.76 19.75 0.84
CA LYS A 4 27.11 18.46 1.44
C LYS A 4 25.97 17.48 1.14
N TYR A 5 26.15 16.67 0.10
CA TYR A 5 25.36 15.44 -0.06
C TYR A 5 25.88 14.43 0.97
N ASN A 6 24.99 13.75 1.70
CA ASN A 6 25.36 12.56 2.47
C ASN A 6 25.67 11.43 1.45
N LEU A 7 26.94 11.31 1.08
CA LEU A 7 27.50 10.44 0.05
C LEU A 7 27.83 9.03 0.59
N THR A 8 26.85 8.29 1.14
CA THR A 8 27.18 6.98 1.73
C THR A 8 27.25 5.82 0.74
N LYS A 9 26.66 5.89 -0.47
CA LYS A 9 26.84 4.89 -1.54
C LYS A 9 26.65 5.51 -2.94
N PHE A 10 27.56 5.25 -3.87
CA PHE A 10 27.45 5.61 -5.29
C PHE A 10 27.72 4.38 -6.16
N LEU A 11 27.04 4.28 -7.32
CA LEU A 11 27.32 3.26 -8.32
C LEU A 11 28.21 3.88 -9.41
N SER A 12 29.46 3.45 -9.51
CA SER A 12 30.36 3.83 -10.60
C SER A 12 30.25 2.81 -11.72
N VAL A 13 29.97 3.28 -12.93
CA VAL A 13 29.84 2.43 -14.13
C VAL A 13 30.89 2.86 -15.14
N ILE A 14 31.72 1.91 -15.60
CA ILE A 14 32.68 2.13 -16.68
C ILE A 14 32.03 1.65 -17.97
N GLY A 15 31.81 2.58 -18.91
CA GLY A 15 31.23 2.28 -20.21
C GLY A 15 32.20 1.54 -21.15
N GLY A 16 31.70 1.21 -22.35
CA GLY A 16 32.51 0.62 -23.44
C GLY A 16 32.29 -0.86 -23.71
N ASN A 17 31.54 -1.56 -22.85
CA ASN A 17 31.25 -2.99 -23.02
C ASN A 17 29.76 -3.21 -23.34
N PRO A 18 29.41 -3.89 -24.46
CA PRO A 18 28.02 -4.28 -24.72
C PRO A 18 27.57 -5.37 -23.74
N LEU A 19 26.36 -5.24 -23.21
CA LEU A 19 25.77 -6.24 -22.32
C LEU A 19 25.48 -7.53 -23.11
N ARG A 20 25.93 -8.69 -22.59
CA ARG A 20 25.61 -10.02 -23.10
C ARG A 20 25.40 -10.98 -21.93
N GLY A 21 24.27 -11.69 -21.91
CA GLY A 21 23.95 -12.63 -20.85
C GLY A 21 22.44 -12.80 -20.65
N CYS A 22 22.07 -13.56 -19.62
CA CYS A 22 20.69 -13.72 -19.14
C CYS A 22 20.58 -13.17 -17.71
N VAL A 23 19.41 -12.68 -17.34
CA VAL A 23 19.12 -12.20 -15.98
C VAL A 23 17.75 -12.71 -15.56
N ASP A 24 17.65 -13.18 -14.32
CA ASP A 24 16.38 -13.57 -13.72
C ASP A 24 15.62 -12.32 -13.27
N ILE A 25 14.32 -12.29 -13.55
CA ILE A 25 13.46 -11.15 -13.21
C ILE A 25 12.74 -11.44 -11.90
N SER A 26 12.96 -10.59 -10.91
CA SER A 26 12.22 -10.63 -9.65
C SER A 26 10.73 -10.31 -9.84
N GLY A 27 9.90 -10.74 -8.89
CA GLY A 27 8.48 -10.41 -8.90
C GLY A 27 8.17 -8.90 -8.93
N SER A 28 6.93 -8.59 -9.32
CA SER A 28 6.49 -7.21 -9.48
C SER A 28 6.14 -6.57 -8.14
N LYS A 29 6.92 -5.56 -7.74
CA LYS A 29 6.64 -4.73 -6.56
C LYS A 29 5.19 -4.19 -6.55
N ASN A 30 4.72 -3.71 -7.70
CA ASN A 30 3.39 -3.09 -7.81
C ASN A 30 2.24 -4.11 -7.72
N ALA A 31 2.52 -5.40 -7.90
CA ALA A 31 1.58 -6.48 -7.60
C ALA A 31 1.72 -6.95 -6.13
N SER A 32 2.95 -6.98 -5.61
CA SER A 32 3.26 -7.38 -4.24
C SER A 32 2.61 -6.47 -3.18
N LEU A 33 2.69 -5.15 -3.31
CA LEU A 33 2.19 -4.23 -2.27
C LEU A 33 0.66 -4.32 -2.07
N PRO A 34 -0.19 -4.36 -3.12
CA PRO A 34 -1.61 -4.64 -2.95
C PRO A 34 -1.89 -6.03 -2.37
N ALA A 35 -1.14 -7.06 -2.75
CA ALA A 35 -1.31 -8.42 -2.21
C ALA A 35 -0.98 -8.47 -0.70
N LEU A 36 0.07 -7.76 -0.27
CA LEU A 36 0.41 -7.57 1.13
C LEU A 36 -0.72 -6.82 1.88
N ALA A 37 -1.26 -5.75 1.30
CA ALA A 37 -2.39 -5.03 1.90
C ALA A 37 -3.63 -5.93 2.06
N ALA A 38 -3.91 -6.77 1.05
CA ALA A 38 -5.05 -7.68 1.05
C ALA A 38 -4.95 -8.76 2.14
N SER A 39 -3.76 -9.08 2.67
CA SER A 39 -3.63 -10.04 3.78
C SER A 39 -4.27 -9.54 5.09
N ILE A 40 -4.65 -8.26 5.18
CA ILE A 40 -5.45 -7.73 6.29
C ILE A 40 -6.83 -8.42 6.33
N LEU A 41 -7.38 -8.74 5.16
CA LEU A 41 -8.73 -9.25 4.98
C LEU A 41 -8.97 -10.62 5.63
N THR A 42 -7.94 -11.40 5.94
CA THR A 42 -8.08 -12.69 6.64
C THR A 42 -7.18 -12.75 7.87
N ASP A 43 -7.59 -13.51 8.89
CA ASP A 43 -6.73 -13.83 10.04
C ASP A 43 -5.95 -15.13 9.82
N GLU A 44 -6.36 -15.91 8.82
CA GLU A 44 -5.66 -17.11 8.39
C GLU A 44 -4.30 -16.77 7.76
N LYS A 45 -3.46 -17.80 7.66
CA LYS A 45 -2.13 -17.67 7.09
C LYS A 45 -2.19 -17.46 5.59
N VAL A 46 -1.68 -16.31 5.15
CA VAL A 46 -1.42 -15.99 3.74
C VAL A 46 0.06 -16.14 3.47
N THR A 47 0.44 -16.99 2.51
CA THR A 47 1.83 -17.13 2.05
C THR A 47 1.97 -16.56 0.64
N LEU A 48 2.84 -15.58 0.49
CA LEU A 48 3.16 -14.94 -0.78
C LEU A 48 4.59 -15.31 -1.21
N SER A 49 4.71 -15.92 -2.38
CA SER A 49 5.99 -16.24 -3.03
C SER A 49 6.34 -15.21 -4.11
N ASN A 50 7.61 -15.20 -4.55
CA ASN A 50 8.10 -14.31 -5.60
C ASN A 50 7.87 -12.81 -5.27
N ILE A 51 8.05 -12.44 -4.00
CA ILE A 51 8.04 -11.04 -3.58
C ILE A 51 9.46 -10.50 -3.73
N PRO A 52 9.67 -9.36 -4.42
CA PRO A 52 11.01 -8.82 -4.61
C PRO A 52 11.55 -8.26 -3.30
N ASP A 53 12.85 -8.46 -3.05
CA ASP A 53 13.55 -7.87 -1.91
C ASP A 53 13.86 -6.39 -2.19
N LEU A 54 12.94 -5.52 -1.77
CA LEU A 54 13.01 -4.07 -1.97
C LEU A 54 12.65 -3.35 -0.66
N GLU A 55 13.17 -2.13 -0.50
CA GLU A 55 12.92 -1.30 0.68
C GLU A 55 11.42 -1.01 0.87
N ASP A 56 10.68 -0.74 -0.21
CA ASP A 56 9.22 -0.57 -0.19
C ASP A 56 8.51 -1.78 0.44
N VAL A 57 8.93 -3.01 0.08
CA VAL A 57 8.36 -4.24 0.65
C VAL A 57 8.69 -4.34 2.14
N SER A 58 9.95 -4.08 2.51
CA SER A 58 10.38 -4.09 3.90
C SER A 58 9.60 -3.10 4.77
N ILE A 59 9.34 -1.88 4.26
CA ILE A 59 8.53 -0.87 4.94
C ILE A 59 7.08 -1.34 5.07
N PHE A 60 6.51 -1.94 4.02
CA PHE A 60 5.14 -2.45 4.05
C PHE A 60 4.97 -3.57 5.07
N LEU A 61 5.94 -4.48 5.18
CA LEU A 61 5.92 -5.54 6.20
C LEU A 61 5.97 -4.94 7.62
N LYS A 62 6.81 -3.93 7.86
CA LYS A 62 6.84 -3.22 9.15
C LYS A 62 5.50 -2.54 9.46
N LEU A 63 4.85 -1.96 8.46
CA LEU A 63 3.50 -1.40 8.59
C LEU A 63 2.50 -2.49 9.02
N LEU A 64 2.45 -3.63 8.33
CA LEU A 64 1.56 -4.74 8.68
C LEU A 64 1.83 -5.28 10.10
N ALA A 65 3.11 -5.40 10.48
CA ALA A 65 3.50 -5.80 11.82
C ALA A 65 3.06 -4.78 12.88
N SER A 66 3.15 -3.47 12.59
CA SER A 66 2.69 -2.41 13.50
C SER A 66 1.17 -2.40 13.71
N LEU A 67 0.42 -2.92 12.73
CA LEU A 67 -1.03 -3.12 12.85
C LEU A 67 -1.37 -4.39 13.66
N GLY A 68 -0.40 -5.27 13.89
CA GLY A 68 -0.53 -6.49 14.71
C GLY A 68 -0.37 -7.81 13.96
N LYS A 69 -0.14 -7.81 12.63
CA LYS A 69 0.10 -9.05 11.88
C LYS A 69 1.41 -9.71 12.30
N LYS A 70 1.40 -11.04 12.38
CA LYS A 70 2.62 -11.84 12.51
C LYS A 70 3.20 -12.07 11.12
N ILE A 71 4.50 -11.86 10.98
CA ILE A 71 5.21 -11.97 9.71
C ILE A 71 6.40 -12.90 9.88
N SER A 72 6.53 -13.87 8.99
CA SER A 72 7.71 -14.73 8.90
C SER A 72 8.18 -14.81 7.45
N ILE A 73 9.48 -14.90 7.26
CA ILE A 73 10.12 -15.02 5.94
C ILE A 73 10.93 -16.31 5.98
N ASP A 74 10.68 -17.21 5.02
CA ASP A 74 11.39 -18.49 4.93
C ASP A 74 12.69 -18.39 4.11
N ALA A 75 13.44 -19.49 4.05
CA ALA A 75 14.70 -19.58 3.31
C ALA A 75 14.54 -19.41 1.78
N LYS A 76 13.32 -19.50 1.24
CA LYS A 76 13.00 -19.30 -0.18
C LYS A 76 12.43 -17.90 -0.45
N ASN A 77 12.52 -16.99 0.53
CA ASN A 77 11.95 -15.65 0.47
C ASN A 77 10.43 -15.64 0.27
N CYS A 78 9.73 -16.68 0.74
CA CYS A 78 8.28 -16.65 0.85
C CYS A 78 7.90 -15.94 2.14
N ILE A 79 6.97 -15.00 2.03
CA ILE A 79 6.49 -14.21 3.16
C ILE A 79 5.16 -14.79 3.63
N SER A 80 5.10 -15.21 4.89
CA SER A 80 3.88 -15.65 5.54
C SER A 80 3.36 -14.59 6.50
N ILE A 81 2.06 -14.27 6.39
CA ILE A 81 1.37 -13.23 7.16
C ILE A 81 0.11 -13.82 7.77
N GLU A 82 -0.08 -13.66 9.07
CA GLU A 82 -1.23 -14.25 9.79
C GLU A 82 -1.61 -13.45 11.05
N GLY A 83 -2.77 -13.78 11.61
CA GLY A 83 -3.26 -13.23 12.88
C GLY A 83 -4.14 -12.00 12.73
N SER A 84 -4.89 -11.67 13.79
CA SER A 84 -5.75 -10.49 13.86
C SER A 84 -4.95 -9.22 14.11
N LEU A 85 -5.47 -8.08 13.63
CA LEU A 85 -4.91 -6.78 13.97
C LEU A 85 -5.18 -6.42 15.45
N SER A 86 -4.21 -5.76 16.07
CA SER A 86 -4.34 -5.13 17.39
C SER A 86 -4.54 -3.61 17.29
N SER A 87 -4.36 -3.04 16.10
CA SER A 87 -4.52 -1.62 15.80
C SER A 87 -5.07 -1.41 14.40
N VAL A 88 -5.89 -0.38 14.24
CA VAL A 88 -6.38 0.12 12.93
C VAL A 88 -5.71 1.43 12.52
N ILE A 89 -4.60 1.77 13.18
CA ILE A 89 -3.85 3.01 12.98
C ILE A 89 -2.58 2.71 12.18
N ALA A 90 -2.51 3.21 10.94
CA ALA A 90 -1.32 3.17 10.10
C ALA A 90 -0.49 4.46 10.34
N PRO A 91 0.65 4.38 11.04
CA PRO A 91 1.35 5.56 11.54
C PRO A 91 2.13 6.29 10.44
N TYR A 92 2.33 7.60 10.67
CA TYR A 92 3.03 8.51 9.75
C TYR A 92 4.42 8.02 9.34
N GLU A 93 5.16 7.35 10.23
CA GLU A 93 6.51 6.83 9.96
C GLU A 93 6.54 5.96 8.67
N TYR A 94 5.60 5.04 8.52
CA TYR A 94 5.55 4.15 7.35
C TYR A 94 4.82 4.79 6.16
N VAL A 95 3.81 5.62 6.42
CA VAL A 95 3.03 6.25 5.35
C VAL A 95 3.79 7.38 4.65
N SER A 96 4.61 8.12 5.39
CA SER A 96 5.47 9.16 4.82
C SER A 96 6.65 8.57 4.04
N ALA A 97 7.15 7.41 4.47
CA ALA A 97 8.25 6.72 3.80
C ALA A 97 7.83 6.11 2.46
N MET A 98 6.60 5.56 2.36
CA MET A 98 6.13 4.89 1.16
C MET A 98 4.66 5.21 0.88
N ARG A 99 4.40 5.91 -0.24
CA ARG A 99 3.05 6.34 -0.63
C ARG A 99 2.05 5.19 -0.78
N ALA A 100 2.51 4.00 -1.18
CA ALA A 100 1.65 2.83 -1.34
C ALA A 100 1.03 2.33 -0.01
N SER A 101 1.48 2.83 1.14
CA SER A 101 0.89 2.52 2.46
C SER A 101 -0.60 2.88 2.53
N ILE A 102 -1.09 3.81 1.70
CA ILE A 102 -2.52 4.13 1.58
C ILE A 102 -3.39 2.92 1.21
N LEU A 103 -2.80 1.87 0.62
CA LEU A 103 -3.51 0.65 0.23
C LEU A 103 -4.12 -0.11 1.41
N VAL A 104 -3.67 0.13 2.65
CA VAL A 104 -4.27 -0.50 3.84
C VAL A 104 -5.63 0.10 4.21
N LEU A 105 -5.96 1.31 3.72
CA LEU A 105 -7.21 2.00 4.05
C LEU A 105 -8.45 1.17 3.69
N GLY A 106 -8.49 0.62 2.48
CA GLY A 106 -9.60 -0.23 2.02
C GLY A 106 -9.77 -1.47 2.90
N PRO A 107 -8.75 -2.35 2.98
CA PRO A 107 -8.80 -3.55 3.80
C PRO A 107 -9.15 -3.33 5.28
N LEU A 108 -8.65 -2.25 5.89
CA LEU A 108 -8.99 -1.89 7.27
C LEU A 108 -10.48 -1.53 7.42
N LEU A 109 -11.01 -0.70 6.52
CA LEU A 109 -12.44 -0.35 6.55
C LEU A 109 -13.32 -1.56 6.29
N THR A 110 -12.96 -2.41 5.32
CA THR A 110 -13.74 -3.59 4.98
C THR A 110 -13.89 -4.55 6.15
N LYS A 111 -12.80 -4.86 6.85
CA LYS A 111 -12.79 -5.90 7.88
C LYS A 111 -13.01 -5.38 9.30
N TYR A 112 -12.43 -4.22 9.61
CA TYR A 112 -12.44 -3.67 10.97
C TYR A 112 -13.37 -2.47 11.12
N HIS A 113 -14.09 -2.08 10.05
CA HIS A 113 -15.09 -1.00 10.07
C HIS A 113 -14.55 0.38 10.44
N LYS A 114 -13.23 0.50 10.64
CA LYS A 114 -12.53 1.69 11.09
C LYS A 114 -11.10 1.67 10.60
N ALA A 115 -10.60 2.83 10.20
CA ALA A 115 -9.22 3.01 9.77
C ALA A 115 -8.73 4.42 10.10
N ILE A 116 -7.49 4.54 10.58
CA ILE A 116 -6.79 5.82 10.72
C ILE A 116 -5.48 5.70 9.96
N VAL A 117 -5.35 6.39 8.83
CA VAL A 117 -4.18 6.31 7.96
C VAL A 117 -3.60 7.70 7.76
N SER A 118 -2.34 7.92 8.15
CA SER A 118 -1.71 9.22 7.92
C SER A 118 -1.69 9.61 6.43
N LEU A 119 -1.79 10.90 6.13
CA LEU A 119 -1.71 11.38 4.77
C LEU A 119 -0.28 11.19 4.24
N PRO A 120 -0.11 10.58 3.06
CA PRO A 120 1.20 10.55 2.44
C PRO A 120 1.65 11.98 2.14
N GLY A 121 2.89 12.31 2.52
CA GLY A 121 3.46 13.64 2.33
C GLY A 121 3.62 14.04 0.86
N GLY A 122 4.13 15.26 0.64
CA GLY A 122 4.40 15.79 -0.70
C GLY A 122 5.45 14.96 -1.45
N CYS A 123 5.13 14.53 -2.68
CA CYS A 123 6.05 13.79 -3.53
C CYS A 123 6.84 14.75 -4.44
N LYS A 124 8.17 14.61 -4.51
CA LYS A 124 9.04 15.43 -5.38
C LYS A 124 8.75 15.29 -6.88
N ILE A 125 8.07 14.20 -7.28
CA ILE A 125 7.74 13.92 -8.68
C ILE A 125 6.50 14.72 -9.14
N GLY A 126 5.68 15.20 -8.21
CA GLY A 126 4.47 15.97 -8.52
C GLY A 126 3.29 15.62 -7.61
N LEU A 127 2.17 16.31 -7.83
CA LEU A 127 0.94 16.07 -7.07
C LEU A 127 0.37 14.69 -7.39
N ARG A 128 0.18 13.90 -6.34
CA ARG A 128 -0.52 12.62 -6.40
C ARG A 128 -1.57 12.66 -5.30
N PRO A 129 -2.77 13.19 -5.58
CA PRO A 129 -3.81 13.24 -4.54
C PRO A 129 -4.30 11.82 -4.22
N VAL A 130 -4.93 11.67 -3.06
CA VAL A 130 -5.58 10.42 -2.61
C VAL A 130 -7.11 10.56 -2.61
N ASP A 131 -7.59 11.66 -3.18
CA ASP A 131 -9.00 12.04 -3.30
C ASP A 131 -9.85 10.96 -3.98
N LEU A 132 -9.32 10.30 -5.01
CA LEU A 132 -10.03 9.21 -5.69
C LEU A 132 -10.28 8.00 -4.77
N HIS A 133 -9.33 7.66 -3.91
CA HIS A 133 -9.51 6.58 -2.92
C HIS A 133 -10.62 6.96 -1.93
N ILE A 134 -10.56 8.19 -1.39
CA ILE A 134 -11.54 8.70 -0.42
C ILE A 134 -12.93 8.76 -1.07
N LYS A 135 -13.03 9.30 -2.27
CA LYS A 135 -14.29 9.42 -3.00
C LYS A 135 -14.92 8.05 -3.27
N ALA A 136 -14.12 7.09 -3.72
CA ALA A 136 -14.60 5.74 -3.99
C ALA A 136 -15.15 5.07 -2.72
N LEU A 137 -14.40 5.11 -1.62
CA LEU A 137 -14.83 4.51 -0.37
C LEU A 137 -16.06 5.20 0.24
N ARG A 138 -16.16 6.53 0.13
CA ARG A 138 -17.38 7.29 0.50
C ARG A 138 -18.59 6.86 -0.31
N GLN A 139 -18.41 6.65 -1.62
CA GLN A 139 -19.48 6.17 -2.49
C GLN A 139 -19.94 4.75 -2.12
N MET A 140 -19.04 3.95 -1.54
CA MET A 140 -19.34 2.62 -1.01
C MET A 140 -19.96 2.66 0.41
N GLY A 141 -20.14 3.84 1.01
CA GLY A 141 -20.80 4.00 2.31
C GLY A 141 -19.88 4.26 3.50
N ALA A 142 -18.58 4.51 3.30
CA ALA A 142 -17.73 4.98 4.39
C ALA A 142 -17.92 6.46 4.69
N ASP A 143 -18.03 6.80 5.97
CA ASP A 143 -17.76 8.15 6.42
C ASP A 143 -16.23 8.30 6.56
N ILE A 144 -15.67 9.27 5.83
CA ILE A 144 -14.22 9.52 5.84
C ILE A 144 -14.02 11.00 6.05
N SER A 145 -13.24 11.38 7.05
CA SER A 145 -12.79 12.75 7.30
C SER A 145 -11.27 12.86 7.17
N GLN A 146 -10.79 14.09 7.05
CA GLN A 146 -9.35 14.38 7.10
C GLN A 146 -9.12 15.34 8.26
N ASP A 147 -8.47 14.87 9.33
CA ASP A 147 -8.12 15.68 10.49
C ASP A 147 -6.62 15.59 10.79
N LYS A 148 -5.99 16.72 11.12
CA LYS A 148 -4.58 16.82 11.58
C LYS A 148 -3.55 16.00 10.79
N GLY A 149 -3.73 15.84 9.48
CA GLY A 149 -2.80 15.08 8.65
C GLY A 149 -3.08 13.58 8.58
N ASN A 150 -4.25 13.12 9.05
CA ASN A 150 -4.73 11.75 8.95
C ASN A 150 -6.02 11.68 8.12
N ILE A 151 -6.21 10.53 7.48
CA ILE A 151 -7.49 10.08 6.93
C ILE A 151 -8.13 9.19 7.98
N GLU A 152 -9.28 9.60 8.50
CA GLU A 152 -10.05 8.84 9.47
C GLU A 152 -11.31 8.33 8.78
N GLY A 153 -11.49 7.02 8.75
CA GLY A 153 -12.64 6.39 8.13
C GLY A 153 -13.38 5.47 9.08
N GLN A 154 -14.71 5.45 8.97
CA GLN A 154 -15.59 4.53 9.67
C GLN A 154 -16.76 4.11 8.76
N CYS A 155 -17.21 2.87 8.87
CA CYS A 155 -18.37 2.37 8.13
C CYS A 155 -19.01 1.18 8.85
N GLU A 156 -20.33 1.04 8.82
CA GLU A 156 -20.98 -0.20 9.27
C GLU A 156 -20.69 -1.36 8.32
N SER A 157 -20.71 -1.08 7.02
CA SER A 157 -20.29 -2.00 5.96
C SER A 157 -19.97 -1.21 4.70
N LEU A 158 -19.13 -1.78 3.84
CA LEU A 158 -18.87 -1.24 2.51
C LEU A 158 -19.74 -1.96 1.49
N ASN A 159 -20.55 -1.20 0.78
CA ASN A 159 -21.51 -1.70 -0.19
C ASN A 159 -20.95 -1.63 -1.62
N GLY A 160 -21.45 -2.52 -2.46
CA GLY A 160 -21.18 -2.47 -3.89
C GLY A 160 -21.61 -1.13 -4.49
N SER A 161 -20.78 -0.57 -5.38
CA SER A 161 -21.09 0.70 -6.04
C SER A 161 -20.48 0.80 -7.44
N ASP A 162 -21.11 1.62 -8.28
CA ASP A 162 -20.66 1.97 -9.62
C ASP A 162 -19.70 3.17 -9.58
N LEU A 163 -18.40 2.91 -9.52
CA LEU A 163 -17.39 3.95 -9.44
C LEU A 163 -17.10 4.55 -10.82
N SER A 164 -17.27 5.86 -10.94
CA SER A 164 -16.86 6.62 -12.11
C SER A 164 -15.58 7.40 -11.81
N VAL A 165 -14.48 6.99 -12.45
CA VAL A 165 -13.16 7.61 -12.26
C VAL A 165 -12.90 8.63 -13.37
N LYS A 166 -12.74 9.89 -12.96
CA LYS A 166 -12.34 11.01 -13.82
C LYS A 166 -10.91 11.40 -13.52
N ILE A 167 -10.05 11.40 -14.53
CA ILE A 167 -8.69 11.95 -14.42
C ILE A 167 -8.55 13.01 -15.52
N GLY A 168 -8.47 14.28 -15.13
CA GLY A 168 -8.54 15.40 -16.07
C GLY A 168 -9.91 15.47 -16.78
N LYS A 169 -9.91 15.64 -18.12
CA LYS A 169 -11.14 15.70 -18.94
C LYS A 169 -11.62 14.32 -19.43
N VAL A 170 -10.93 13.25 -19.08
CA VAL A 170 -11.21 11.91 -19.60
C VAL A 170 -11.91 11.06 -18.53
N ASN A 171 -13.06 10.50 -18.90
CA ASN A 171 -13.71 9.43 -18.15
C ASN A 171 -12.98 8.12 -18.50
N PHE A 172 -12.29 7.52 -17.54
CA PHE A 172 -11.49 6.34 -17.83
C PHE A 172 -12.36 5.07 -17.82
N PHE A 173 -13.12 4.79 -16.76
CA PHE A 173 -13.91 3.56 -16.67
C PHE A 173 -15.11 3.68 -15.70
N LYS A 174 -16.14 2.86 -15.92
CA LYS A 174 -17.19 2.53 -14.94
C LYS A 174 -16.81 1.20 -14.29
N LEU A 175 -16.46 1.23 -13.02
CA LEU A 175 -16.05 0.05 -12.25
C LEU A 175 -17.19 -0.35 -11.33
N ARG A 176 -17.79 -1.52 -11.54
CA ARG A 176 -18.82 -2.06 -10.64
C ARG A 176 -18.14 -2.95 -9.61
N ILE A 177 -18.26 -2.59 -8.34
CA ILE A 177 -17.92 -3.46 -7.22
C ILE A 177 -19.24 -4.06 -6.76
N GLU A 178 -19.43 -5.37 -6.83
CA GLU A 178 -20.73 -6.00 -6.57
C GLU A 178 -20.92 -6.35 -5.10
N HIS A 179 -19.90 -6.90 -4.43
CA HIS A 179 -19.94 -7.19 -2.99
C HIS A 179 -18.54 -7.09 -2.38
N MET A 180 -18.42 -6.43 -1.22
CA MET A 180 -17.21 -6.40 -0.41
C MET A 180 -17.52 -6.82 1.02
N GLN A 181 -18.09 -8.03 1.15
CA GLN A 181 -18.29 -8.69 2.44
C GLN A 181 -17.23 -9.76 2.62
N ILE A 182 -16.66 -9.81 3.82
CA ILE A 182 -15.71 -10.83 4.24
C ILE A 182 -16.36 -11.44 5.47
N GLU A 183 -16.74 -12.72 5.35
CA GLU A 183 -17.29 -13.51 6.45
C GLU A 183 -16.22 -13.85 7.49
#